data_AF-A0A250DLF9-F1
#
_entry.id   AF-A0A250DLF9-F1
#
_cell.length_a   1.000
_cell.length_b   1.000
_cell.length_c   1.000
_cell.angle_alpha   90.00
_cell.angle_beta   90.00
_cell.angle_gamma   90.00
#
_symmetry.space_group_name_H-M   'P 1'
#
loop_
_entity.id
_entity.type
_entity.pdbx_description
1 polymer ?
#
loop_
_entity_poly.entity_id
_entity_poly.type
_entity_poly.pdbx_seq_one_letter_code
_entity_poly.pdbx_strand_id
1 'polypeptide(L)'
;MPVVATFTGLRGLPWVALATNSLNPVLRIESEQLVYRVLRQRERPFADIRQVDVREAYGTFNLIFEFHDARRTFVANVGTAARGAQALALLPPGVPLSARAQAAVADRH
;
A
#
# COMPACT_ATOMS: atom_id res chain seq x y z
N MET A 1 -5.14 3.49 -9.68
CA MET A 1 -5.01 2.23 -10.45
C MET A 1 -5.94 1.18 -9.87
N PRO A 2 -6.40 0.17 -10.63
CA PRO A 2 -7.23 -0.89 -10.06
C PRO A 2 -6.42 -1.73 -9.05
N VAL A 3 -7.07 -2.17 -7.98
CA VAL A 3 -6.53 -3.07 -6.96
C VAL A 3 -7.51 -4.21 -6.74
N VAL A 4 -7.01 -5.38 -6.36
CA VAL A 4 -7.82 -6.59 -6.18
C VAL A 4 -8.64 -6.49 -4.89
N ALA A 5 -8.01 -6.02 -3.82
CA ALA A 5 -8.62 -5.86 -2.52
C ALA A 5 -7.83 -4.86 -1.68
N THR A 6 -8.47 -4.35 -0.63
CA THR A 6 -7.84 -3.48 0.36
C THR A 6 -8.12 -3.99 1.76
N PHE A 7 -7.21 -3.71 2.69
CA PHE A 7 -7.30 -4.16 4.07
C PHE A 7 -6.82 -3.09 5.03
N THR A 8 -7.24 -3.19 6.28
CA THR A 8 -6.58 -2.49 7.38
C THR A 8 -6.08 -3.51 8.39
N GLY A 9 -4.84 -3.37 8.81
CA GLY A 9 -4.20 -4.25 9.78
C GLY A 9 -3.57 -3.48 10.93
N LEU A 10 -2.63 -4.12 11.63
CA LEU A 10 -1.85 -3.50 12.70
C LEU A 10 -0.37 -3.42 12.31
N ARG A 11 0.23 -2.26 12.59
CA ARG A 11 1.66 -2.03 12.37
C ARG A 11 2.48 -3.05 13.15
N GLY A 12 3.47 -3.64 12.50
CA GLY A 12 4.31 -4.71 13.07
C GLY A 12 3.66 -6.10 13.11
N LEU A 13 2.40 -6.26 12.68
CA LEU A 13 1.68 -7.55 12.65
C LEU A 13 1.20 -7.86 11.21
N PRO A 14 2.07 -8.37 10.34
CA PRO A 14 1.85 -8.42 8.89
C PRO A 14 0.79 -9.42 8.40
N TRP A 15 0.18 -10.20 9.29
CA TRP A 15 -0.84 -11.21 8.97
C TRP A 15 -2.21 -10.92 9.58
N VAL A 16 -2.35 -9.80 10.28
CA VAL A 16 -3.61 -9.43 10.93
C VAL A 16 -4.35 -8.44 10.04
N ALA A 17 -5.43 -8.90 9.42
CA ALA A 17 -6.41 -8.03 8.77
C ALA A 17 -7.61 -7.83 9.72
N LEU A 18 -7.82 -6.59 10.17
CA LEU A 18 -8.96 -6.21 10.99
C LEU A 18 -10.22 -5.97 10.15
N ALA A 19 -10.05 -5.52 8.91
CA ALA A 19 -11.12 -5.39 7.94
C ALA A 19 -10.57 -5.52 6.51
N THR A 20 -11.46 -5.88 5.59
CA THR A 20 -11.17 -6.01 4.16
C THR A 20 -12.29 -5.39 3.32
N ASN A 21 -11.96 -5.01 2.09
CA ASN A 21 -12.91 -4.65 1.06
C ASN A 21 -12.37 -5.14 -0.31
N SER A 22 -13.12 -6.05 -0.92
CA SER A 22 -12.91 -6.55 -2.29
C SER A 22 -14.06 -6.19 -3.24
N LEU A 23 -15.18 -5.66 -2.73
CA LEU A 23 -16.34 -5.27 -3.54
C LEU A 23 -16.12 -3.94 -4.27
N ASN A 24 -15.53 -2.96 -3.59
CA ASN A 24 -15.21 -1.65 -4.16
C ASN A 24 -13.92 -1.07 -3.55
N PRO A 25 -12.78 -1.76 -3.72
CA PRO A 25 -11.50 -1.32 -3.17
C PRO A 25 -10.99 -0.08 -3.91
N VAL A 26 -10.32 0.81 -3.19
CA VAL A 26 -9.70 2.01 -3.79
C VAL A 26 -8.27 2.15 -3.34
N LEU A 27 -7.40 2.38 -4.32
CA LEU A 27 -6.08 2.95 -4.19
C LEU A 27 -5.88 3.96 -5.33
N ARG A 28 -5.76 5.23 -4.98
CA ARG A 28 -5.35 6.30 -5.88
C ARG A 28 -4.17 7.05 -5.27
N ILE A 29 -3.17 7.28 -6.10
CA ILE A 29 -1.99 8.08 -5.80
C ILE A 29 -2.24 9.37 -6.57
N GLU A 30 -2.64 10.43 -5.85
CA GLU A 30 -2.86 11.76 -6.41
C GLU A 30 -1.58 12.60 -6.27
N SER A 31 -1.60 13.87 -6.66
CA SER A 31 -0.41 14.72 -6.65
C SER A 31 0.22 14.90 -5.26
N GLU A 32 -0.61 15.08 -4.22
CA GLU A 32 -0.15 15.39 -2.85
C GLU A 32 -0.54 14.33 -1.80
N GLN A 33 -1.41 13.38 -2.18
CA GLN A 33 -2.05 12.50 -1.23
C GLN A 33 -2.39 11.12 -1.78
N LEU A 34 -2.51 10.17 -0.86
CA LEU A 34 -3.06 8.86 -1.05
C LEU A 34 -4.57 8.90 -0.77
N VAL A 35 -5.40 8.48 -1.73
CA VAL A 35 -6.82 8.23 -1.52
C VAL A 35 -7.07 6.73 -1.51
N TYR A 36 -7.68 6.21 -0.45
CA TYR A 36 -7.94 4.79 -0.33
C TYR A 36 -9.27 4.49 0.36
N ARG A 37 -9.78 3.27 0.17
CA ARG A 37 -11.02 2.82 0.82
C ARG A 37 -10.89 1.37 1.24
N VAL A 38 -10.97 1.15 2.56
CA VAL A 38 -11.26 -0.17 3.14
C VAL A 38 -12.75 -0.18 3.50
N LEU A 39 -13.12 0.34 4.68
CA LEU A 39 -14.53 0.50 5.09
C LEU A 39 -15.16 1.80 4.57
N ARG A 40 -14.40 2.91 4.60
CA ARG A 40 -14.80 4.23 4.09
C ARG A 40 -13.62 4.85 3.33
N GLN A 41 -13.91 5.80 2.45
CA GLN A 41 -12.86 6.57 1.79
C GLN A 41 -12.07 7.37 2.84
N ARG A 42 -10.76 7.42 2.64
CA ARG A 42 -9.81 8.19 3.42
C ARG A 42 -8.82 8.84 2.47
N GLU A 43 -8.36 9.99 2.86
CA GLU A 43 -7.37 10.78 2.15
C GLU A 43 -6.26 11.09 3.14
N ARG A 44 -5.01 10.84 2.72
CA ARG A 44 -3.84 10.99 3.57
C ARG A 44 -2.71 11.64 2.78
N PRO A 45 -2.22 12.82 3.19
CA PRO A 45 -1.01 13.41 2.63
C PRO A 45 0.14 12.41 2.60
N PHE A 46 1.02 12.50 1.60
CA PHE A 46 2.20 11.63 1.55
C PHE A 46 3.12 11.80 2.76
N ALA A 47 3.18 13.00 3.34
CA ALA A 47 3.91 13.30 4.57
C ALA A 47 3.44 12.49 5.79
N ASP A 48 2.23 11.94 5.76
CA ASP A 48 1.73 11.10 6.84
C ASP A 48 2.25 9.66 6.76
N ILE A 49 2.78 9.26 5.61
CA ILE A 49 3.27 7.90 5.37
C ILE A 49 4.62 7.76 6.06
N ARG A 50 4.65 6.87 7.05
CA ARG A 50 5.87 6.48 7.76
C ARG A 50 6.77 5.62 6.89
N GLN A 51 6.18 4.65 6.21
CA GLN A 51 6.89 3.71 5.34
C GLN A 51 5.90 3.00 4.42
N VAL A 52 6.34 2.70 3.20
CA VAL A 52 5.68 1.73 2.31
C VAL A 52 6.55 0.48 2.21
N ASP A 53 5.95 -0.66 2.49
CA ASP A 53 6.56 -1.98 2.37
C ASP A 53 5.79 -2.81 1.35
N VAL A 54 6.42 -3.87 0.85
CA VAL A 54 5.79 -4.87 -0.01
C VAL A 54 5.86 -6.23 0.64
N ARG A 55 4.80 -7.01 0.44
CA ARG A 55 4.80 -8.41 0.84
C ARG A 55 4.15 -9.26 -0.23
N GLU A 56 4.90 -10.24 -0.70
CA GLU A 56 4.41 -11.29 -1.56
C GLU A 56 4.14 -12.55 -0.75
N ALA A 57 2.92 -13.07 -0.83
CA ALA A 57 2.52 -14.30 -0.15
C ALA A 57 1.30 -14.91 -0.84
N TYR A 58 1.27 -16.23 -0.95
CA TYR A 58 0.13 -16.98 -1.48
C TYR A 58 -0.39 -16.47 -2.84
N GLY A 59 0.53 -16.08 -3.74
CA GLY A 59 0.17 -15.53 -5.06
C GLY A 59 -0.41 -14.12 -5.03
N THR A 60 -0.30 -13.42 -3.90
CA THR A 60 -0.71 -12.01 -3.77
C THR A 60 0.50 -11.11 -3.64
N PHE A 61 0.44 -9.94 -4.27
CA PHE A 61 1.40 -8.86 -4.05
C PHE A 61 0.72 -7.70 -3.33
N ASN A 62 1.15 -7.41 -2.11
CA ASN A 62 0.53 -6.41 -1.25
C ASN A 62 1.46 -5.22 -1.03
N LEU A 63 0.94 -4.02 -1.24
CA LEU A 63 1.54 -2.78 -0.77
C LEU A 63 1.02 -2.49 0.63
N ILE A 64 1.92 -2.21 1.57
CA ILE A 64 1.60 -1.97 2.97
C ILE A 64 2.03 -0.55 3.31
N PHE A 65 1.06 0.29 3.63
CA PHE A 65 1.25 1.68 4.04
C PHE A 65 1.13 1.78 5.56
N GLU A 66 2.21 2.19 6.20
CA GLU A 66 2.23 2.57 7.60
C GLU A 66 2.17 4.09 7.73
N PHE A 67 1.47 4.59 8.75
CA PHE A 67 1.33 6.03 8.99
C PHE A 67 2.00 6.43 10.31
N HIS A 68 2.42 7.70 10.41
CA HIS A 68 3.09 8.22 11.61
C HIS A 68 2.18 8.24 12.84
N ASP A 69 0.97 8.77 12.68
CA ASP A 69 -0.04 9.01 13.72
C ASP A 69 -0.90 7.77 14.05
N ALA A 70 -0.76 6.67 13.30
CA ALA A 70 -1.65 5.52 13.40
C ALA A 70 -0.90 4.21 13.67
N ARG A 71 -1.48 3.39 14.56
CA ARG A 71 -1.09 1.98 14.70
C ARG A 71 -1.69 1.09 13.60
N ARG A 72 -2.73 1.57 12.92
CA ARG A 72 -3.39 0.83 11.84
C ARG A 72 -2.64 1.03 10.53
N THR A 73 -2.54 -0.03 9.75
CA THR A 73 -1.99 0.03 8.39
C THR A 73 -3.11 0.13 7.37
N PHE A 74 -2.77 0.60 6.18
CA PHE A 74 -3.56 0.38 4.98
C PHE A 74 -2.80 -0.58 4.08
N VAL A 75 -3.48 -1.59 3.55
CA VAL A 75 -2.87 -2.59 2.66
C VAL A 75 -3.66 -2.65 1.36
N ALA A 76 -2.97 -2.64 0.24
CA ALA A 76 -3.57 -2.80 -1.08
C ALA A 76 -2.98 -4.01 -1.80
N ASN A 77 -3.82 -4.98 -2.13
CA ASN A 77 -3.44 -6.08 -3.00
C ASN A 77 -3.51 -5.62 -4.46
N VAL A 78 -2.36 -5.60 -5.14
CA VAL A 78 -2.22 -5.14 -6.53
C VAL A 78 -2.18 -6.29 -7.54
N GLY A 79 -2.33 -7.53 -7.07
CA GLY A 79 -2.34 -8.75 -7.88
C GLY A 79 -0.94 -9.27 -8.20
N THR A 80 -0.08 -8.45 -8.83
CA THR A 80 1.23 -8.88 -9.32
C THR A 80 2.37 -7.96 -8.90
N ALA A 81 3.60 -8.50 -8.87
CA ALA A 81 4.81 -7.74 -8.60
C ALA A 81 5.00 -6.58 -9.57
N ALA A 82 4.77 -6.78 -10.87
CA ALA A 82 4.87 -5.73 -11.88
C ALA A 82 3.92 -4.54 -11.60
N ARG A 83 2.69 -4.82 -11.18
CA ARG A 83 1.72 -3.77 -10.79
C ARG A 83 2.14 -3.10 -9.48
N GLY A 84 2.74 -3.84 -8.56
CA GLY A 84 3.35 -3.30 -7.34
C GLY A 84 4.48 -2.33 -7.63
N ALA A 85 5.44 -2.72 -8.45
CA ALA A 85 6.53 -1.87 -8.92
C ALA A 85 6.00 -0.61 -9.62
N GLN A 86 4.96 -0.75 -10.45
CA GLN A 86 4.29 0.38 -11.08
C GLN A 86 3.69 1.35 -10.06
N ALA A 87 3.02 0.85 -9.04
CA ALA A 87 2.45 1.67 -7.98
C ALA A 87 3.51 2.39 -7.15
N LEU A 88 4.58 1.69 -6.77
CA LEU A 88 5.67 2.26 -6.01
C LEU A 88 6.35 3.40 -6.76
N ALA A 89 6.53 3.26 -8.08
CA ALA A 89 7.13 4.32 -8.90
C ALA A 89 6.24 5.54 -9.15
N LEU A 90 4.96 5.49 -8.79
CA LEU A 90 4.09 6.67 -8.80
C LEU A 90 4.17 7.47 -7.49
N LEU A 91 4.76 6.90 -6.42
CA LEU A 91 4.95 7.62 -5.17
C LEU A 91 6.03 8.70 -5.35
N PRO A 92 5.86 9.89 -4.78
CA PRO A 92 6.88 10.93 -4.86
C PRO A 92 8.16 10.51 -4.11
N PRO A 93 9.34 11.03 -4.48
CA PRO A 93 10.62 10.62 -3.90
C PRO A 93 10.74 10.76 -2.38
N GLY A 94 9.93 11.63 -1.77
CA GLY A 94 9.91 11.83 -0.32
C GLY A 94 9.20 10.74 0.49
N VAL A 95 8.49 9.81 -0.16
CA VAL A 95 7.80 8.71 0.54
C VAL A 95 8.82 7.62 0.93
N PRO A 96 8.98 7.30 2.22
CA PRO A 96 9.96 6.29 2.64
C PRO A 96 9.55 4.90 2.17
N LEU A 97 10.43 4.22 1.44
CA LEU A 97 10.26 2.83 1.03
C LEU A 97 11.12 1.91 1.90
N SER A 98 10.57 0.78 2.32
CA SER A 98 11.37 -0.30 2.91
C SER A 98 12.39 -0.87 1.92
N ALA A 99 13.40 -1.61 2.40
CA ALA A 99 14.37 -2.29 1.53
C ALA A 99 13.71 -3.23 0.50
N ARG A 100 12.65 -3.96 0.89
CA ARG A 100 11.91 -4.84 -0.03
C ARG A 100 11.15 -4.05 -1.09
N ALA A 101 10.55 -2.92 -0.70
CA ALA A 101 9.84 -2.06 -1.65
C ALA A 101 10.81 -1.41 -2.63
N GLN A 102 12.00 -1.00 -2.19
CA GLN A 102 13.06 -0.49 -3.06
C GLN A 102 13.53 -1.57 -4.06
N ALA A 103 13.78 -2.79 -3.59
CA ALA A 103 14.13 -3.92 -4.47
C ALA A 103 13.06 -4.20 -5.53
N ALA A 104 11.78 -4.19 -5.12
CA ALA A 104 10.67 -4.39 -6.06
C ALA A 104 10.56 -3.31 -7.15
N VAL A 105 11.04 -2.08 -6.90
CA VAL A 105 11.14 -1.04 -7.95
C VAL A 105 12.32 -1.31 -8.89
N ALA A 106 13.43 -1.82 -8.35
CA ALA A 106 14.67 -2.08 -9.10
C ALA A 106 14.57 -3.32 -10.02
N ASP A 107 13.83 -4.34 -9.62
CA ASP A 107 13.65 -5.61 -10.38
C ASP A 107 12.73 -5.47 -11.60
N ARG A 108 12.65 -4.27 -12.19
CA ARG A 108 11.80 -3.93 -13.34
C ARG A 108 12.35 -4.40 -14.69
N HIS A 109 13.37 -5.26 -14.67
CA HIS A 109 14.16 -5.70 -15.82
C HIS A 109 13.89 -7.16 -16.18
#